data_AF-A0A1G5U0Q5-F1
#
_entry.id   AF-A0A1G5U0Q5-F1
#
_cell.length_a   1.000
_cell.length_b   1.000
_cell.length_c   1.000
_cell.angle_alpha   90.00
_cell.angle_beta   90.00
_cell.angle_gamma   90.00
#
_symmetry.space_group_name_H-M   'P 1'
#
loop_
_entity.id
_entity.type
_entity.pdbx_description
1 polymer ?
#
loop_
_entity_poly.entity_id
_entity_poly.type
_entity_poly.pdbx_seq_one_letter_code
_entity_poly.pdbx_strand_id
1 'polypeptide(L)' 'MNVDNVDYKGYRIVASAEHDDTTGLWNGRYRILDSDGIVAYESFATGLDEESKAQEAANTEARAWIDGDTAKLSGSAE' A
#
# COMPACT_ATOMS: atom_id res chain seq x y z
N MET A 1 3.35 14.20 -4.28
CA MET A 1 2.65 12.91 -4.16
C MET A 1 2.32 12.39 -5.54
N ASN A 2 3.12 11.45 -6.02
CA ASN A 2 2.79 10.66 -7.19
C ASN A 2 1.93 9.48 -6.71
N VAL A 3 0.79 9.24 -7.36
CA VAL A 3 -0.13 8.15 -6.96
C VAL A 3 -0.11 7.11 -8.07
N ASP A 4 0.35 5.91 -7.76
CA ASP A 4 0.29 4.77 -8.68
C ASP A 4 -1.09 4.11 -8.56
N ASN A 5 -1.78 4.02 -9.70
CA ASN A 5 -3.07 3.36 -9.78
C ASN A 5 -2.92 2.18 -10.73
N VAL A 6 -3.07 0.97 -10.20
CA VAL A 6 -2.96 -0.26 -10.99
C VAL A 6 -4.15 -1.17 -10.73
N ASP A 7 -4.81 -1.63 -11.79
CA ASP A 7 -5.85 -2.64 -11.68
C ASP A 7 -5.19 -4.03 -11.59
N TYR A 8 -5.54 -4.80 -10.56
CA TYR A 8 -4.97 -6.11 -10.26
C TYR A 8 -6.07 -7.09 -9.80
N LYS A 9 -6.27 -8.18 -10.55
CA LYS A 9 -7.24 -9.25 -10.26
C LYS A 9 -8.68 -8.76 -9.93
N GLY A 10 -9.12 -7.68 -10.58
CA GLY A 10 -10.46 -7.11 -10.39
C GLY A 10 -10.54 -6.05 -9.28
N TYR A 11 -9.45 -5.79 -8.57
CA TYR A 11 -9.31 -4.68 -7.62
C TYR A 11 -8.50 -3.55 -8.24
N ARG A 12 -8.71 -2.33 -7.76
CA ARG A 12 -7.84 -1.19 -8.06
C ARG A 12 -6.94 -0.93 -6.87
N ILE A 13 -5.63 -1.00 -7.08
CA ILE A 13 -4.62 -0.64 -6.10
C ILE A 13 -4.26 0.83 -6.31
N VAL A 14 -4.29 1.58 -5.24
CA VAL A 14 -3.86 2.98 -5.18
C VAL A 14 -2.72 3.04 -4.17
N ALA A 15 -1.49 3.13 -4.68
CA ALA A 15 -0.28 3.22 -3.87
C ALA A 15 0.28 4.65 -3.91
N SER A 16 0.67 5.13 -2.74
CA SER A 16 1.23 6.46 -2.54
C SER A 16 2.25 6.42 -1.42
N ALA A 17 3.18 7.36 -1.38
CA ALA A 17 4.11 7.52 -0.27
C ALA A 17 3.84 8.85 0.43
N GLU A 18 3.83 8.81 1.76
CA GLU A 18 3.65 9.97 2.64
C GLU A 18 4.88 10.13 3.52
N HIS A 19 5.50 11.31 3.48
CA HIS A 19 6.62 11.63 4.35
C HIS A 19 6.09 11.91 5.75
N ASP A 20 6.59 11.17 6.73
CA ASP A 20 6.31 11.40 8.13
C ASP A 20 7.43 12.24 8.76
N ASP A 21 7.12 13.51 9.05
CA ASP A 21 8.05 14.45 9.66
C ASP A 21 8.47 14.07 11.10
N THR A 22 7.75 13.15 11.75
CA THR A 22 8.07 12.69 13.11
C THR A 22 9.25 11.72 13.12
N THR A 23 9.27 10.80 12.17
CA THR A 23 10.29 9.75 12.01
C THR A 23 11.32 10.10 10.95
N GLY A 24 11.01 11.03 10.04
CA GLY A 24 11.83 11.34 8.86
C GLY A 24 11.77 10.27 7.78
N LEU A 25 10.80 9.35 7.84
CA LEU A 25 10.64 8.23 6.93
C LEU A 25 9.43 8.43 6.01
N TRP A 26 9.47 7.78 4.86
CA TRP A 26 8.36 7.69 3.91
C TRP A 26 7.52 6.45 4.22
N ASN A 27 6.27 6.66 4.62
CA ASN A 27 5.29 5.61 4.81
C ASN A 27 4.56 5.32 3.51
N GLY A 28 4.65 4.08 3.05
CA GLY A 28 3.92 3.64 1.88
C GLY A 28 2.45 3.41 2.23
N ARG A 29 1.54 4.24 1.74
CA ARG A 29 0.09 4.02 1.90
C ARG A 29 -0.46 3.29 0.69
N TYR A 30 -1.17 2.20 0.93
CA TYR A 30 -1.91 1.51 -0.12
C TYR A 30 -3.39 1.39 0.21
N ARG A 31 -4.21 1.57 -0.81
CA ARG A 31 -5.65 1.42 -0.77
C ARG A 31 -6.08 0.49 -1.89
N ILE A 32 -6.87 -0.50 -1.54
CA ILE A 32 -7.41 -1.51 -2.44
C ILE A 32 -8.89 -1.22 -2.57
N LEU A 33 -9.33 -0.89 -3.77
CA LEU A 33 -10.74 -0.67 -4.08
C LEU A 33 -11.29 -1.89 -4.82
N ASP A 34 -12.50 -2.29 -4.47
CA ASP A 34 -13.25 -3.30 -5.22
C ASP A 34 -13.67 -2.76 -6.60
N SER A 35 -14.21 -3.65 -7.44
CA SER A 35 -14.83 -3.35 -8.73
C SER A 35 -15.87 -2.22 -8.69
N ASP A 36 -16.57 -2.02 -7.57
CA ASP A 36 -17.52 -0.91 -7.37
C ASP A 36 -16.83 0.43 -7.00
N GLY A 37 -15.50 0.43 -6.83
CA GLY A 37 -14.74 1.59 -6.39
C GLY A 37 -14.82 1.86 -4.89
N ILE A 38 -15.29 0.89 -4.10
CA ILE A 38 -15.35 0.96 -2.65
C ILE A 38 -14.04 0.47 -2.05
N VAL A 39 -13.53 1.16 -1.02
CA VAL A 39 -12.31 0.73 -0.31
C VAL A 39 -12.57 -0.60 0.41
N ALA A 40 -12.00 -1.67 -0.13
CA ALA A 40 -12.04 -2.99 0.47
C ALA A 40 -10.99 -3.11 1.59
N TYR A 41 -9.82 -2.51 1.39
CA TYR A 41 -8.74 -2.51 2.38
C TYR A 41 -7.86 -1.28 2.23
N GLU A 42 -7.39 -0.75 3.35
CA GLU A 42 -6.42 0.34 3.40
C GLU A 42 -5.46 0.08 4.55
N SER A 43 -4.17 0.21 4.29
CA SER A 43 -3.15 0.13 5.33
C SER A 43 -1.86 0.84 4.90
N PHE A 44 -0.91 0.87 5.83
CA PHE A 44 0.41 1.44 5.63
C PHE A 44 1.45 0.32 5.65
N ALA A 45 2.34 0.37 4.66
CA ALA A 45 3.56 -0.38 4.60
C ALA A 45 4.59 0.20 5.58
N THR A 46 5.66 -0.56 5.80
CA THR A 46 6.80 -0.12 6.63
C THR A 46 7.36 1.22 6.13
N GLY A 47 7.66 2.12 7.06
CA GLY A 47 8.36 3.38 6.77
C GLY A 47 9.78 3.12 6.23
N LEU A 48 10.12 3.76 5.12
CA LEU A 48 11.42 3.61 4.43
C LEU A 48 12.04 4.99 4.17
N ASP A 49 13.36 5.05 4.02
CA ASP A 49 14.08 6.31 3.80
C ASP A 49 13.81 6.96 2.43
N GLU A 50 13.25 6.21 1.47
CA GLU A 50 13.05 6.67 0.09
C GLU A 50 11.56 6.61 -0.32
N GLU A 51 11.05 7.71 -0.89
CA GLU A 51 9.67 7.83 -1.39
C GLU A 51 9.31 6.68 -2.36
N SER A 52 10.17 6.43 -3.34
CA SER A 52 9.95 5.39 -4.34
C SER A 52 9.86 3.99 -3.72
N LYS A 53 10.74 3.68 -2.75
CA LYS A 53 10.73 2.38 -2.07
C LYS A 53 9.49 2.20 -1.21
N ALA A 54 9.05 3.26 -0.52
CA ALA A 54 7.83 3.25 0.26
C ALA A 54 6.61 2.99 -0.63
N GLN A 55 6.55 3.63 -1.79
CA GLN A 55 5.49 3.41 -2.77
C GLN A 55 5.52 1.99 -3.38
N GLU A 56 6.70 1.46 -3.69
CA GLU A 56 6.87 0.08 -4.19
C GLU A 56 6.48 -0.97 -3.13
N ALA A 57 6.83 -0.73 -1.86
CA ALA A 57 6.43 -1.58 -0.73
C ALA A 57 4.91 -1.59 -0.59
N ALA A 58 4.26 -0.42 -0.62
CA ALA A 58 2.81 -0.29 -0.58
C ALA A 58 2.13 -1.05 -1.73
N ASN A 59 2.67 -0.96 -2.96
CA ASN A 59 2.12 -1.70 -4.10
C ASN A 59 2.28 -3.23 -3.92
N THR A 60 3.42 -3.67 -3.42
CA THR A 60 3.73 -5.09 -3.18
C THR A 60 2.81 -5.68 -2.11
N GLU A 61 2.63 -4.98 -1.00
CA GLU A 61 1.72 -5.40 0.08
C GLU A 61 0.26 -5.42 -0.39
N ALA A 62 -0.17 -4.41 -1.16
CA ALA A 62 -1.51 -4.40 -1.72
C ALA A 62 -1.79 -5.62 -2.60
N ARG A 63 -0.82 -6.01 -3.45
CA ARG A 63 -0.91 -7.23 -4.26
C ARG A 63 -0.96 -8.46 -3.37
N ALA A 64 -0.10 -8.55 -2.36
CA ALA A 64 -0.09 -9.66 -1.41
C ALA A 64 -1.44 -9.84 -0.70
N TRP A 65 -2.11 -8.74 -0.31
CA TRP A 65 -3.46 -8.79 0.26
C TRP A 65 -4.47 -9.37 -0.74
N ILE A 66 -4.44 -8.92 -2.00
CA ILE A 66 -5.33 -9.43 -3.07
C ILE A 66 -5.05 -10.91 -3.38
N ASP A 67 -3.79 -11.32 -3.30
CA ASP A 67 -3.36 -12.72 -3.41
C ASP A 67 -3.79 -13.58 -2.21
N GLY A 68 -4.26 -12.97 -1.12
CA GLY A 68 -4.60 -13.66 0.13
C GLY A 68 -3.38 -14.05 0.96
N ASP A 69 -2.20 -13.51 0.65
CA ASP A 69 -0.92 -13.79 1.29
C ASP A 69 -0.68 -12.78 2.43
N THR A 70 -1.52 -12.85 3.47
CA THR A 70 -1.53 -11.90 4.59
C THR A 70 -0.26 -11.93 5.43
N ALA A 71 0.56 -12.98 5.30
CA ALA A 71 1.86 -13.13 5.96
C ALA A 71 2.92 -12.13 5.46
N LYS A 72 2.70 -11.49 4.31
CA LYS A 72 3.59 -10.44 3.78
C LYS A 72 3.15 -9.02 4.11
N LEU A 73 2.04 -8.86 4.82
CA LEU A 73 1.54 -7.53 5.19
C LEU A 73 2.20 -7.10 6.49
N SER A 74 2.84 -5.94 6.47
CA SER A 74 3.52 -5.34 7.63
C SER A 74 2.54 -4.93 8.73
N GLY A 75 1.27 -4.72 8.36
CA GLY A 75 0.18 -4.37 9.27
C GLY A 75 -0.70 -5.54 9.74
N SER A 76 -0.38 -6.79 9.40
CA SER A 76 -1.09 -7.96 9.95
C SER A 76 -0.69 -8.13 11.42
N ALA A 77 -1.42 -7.46 12.31
CA ALA A 77 -1.33 -7.73 13.74
C ALA A 77 -1.70 -9.20 14.02
N GLU A 78 -0.79 -9.93 14.66
CA GLU A 78 -1.12 -11.11 15.46
C GLU A 78 -1.98 -10.72 16.68
#